data_AF-A0A183EBI3-F1
#
_entry.id   AF-A0A183EBI3-F1
#
_cell.length_a   1.000
_cell.length_b   1.000
_cell.length_c   1.000
_cell.angle_alpha   90.00
_cell.angle_beta   90.00
_cell.angle_gamma   90.00
#
_symmetry.space_group_name_H-M   'P 1'
#
loop_
_entity.id
_entity.type
_entity.pdbx_description
1 polymer ?
#
loop_
_entity_poly.entity_id
_entity_poly.type
_entity_poly.pdbx_seq_one_letter_code
_entity_poly.pdbx_strand_id
1 'polypeptide(L)'
;MDKMIETGKGEVTITNDGATILKRMSVIHPTAKMLVELSKAQDIEAGDGTTTVVVIAGALLDGAEKLLNKGIHATTISESFQRASLEAEKILESVASPVDLENDEQLAKIATTSLNSKVFAREFNRLLFHRHVPFAIDSVADKILFFILSLSYLCRFM
;
A
#
# COMPACT_ATOMS: atom_id res chain seq x y z
N MET A 1 4.16 8.83 13.20
CA MET A 1 3.64 9.69 14.30
C MET A 1 2.20 9.29 14.47
N ASP A 2 1.82 8.87 15.66
CA ASP A 2 0.46 8.37 15.91
C ASP A 2 -0.56 9.48 15.69
N LYS A 3 -1.72 9.12 15.13
CA LYS A 3 -2.84 10.00 14.91
C LYS A 3 -3.96 9.62 15.86
N MET A 4 -4.46 10.62 16.58
CA MET A 4 -5.68 10.50 17.38
C MET A 4 -6.87 10.84 16.48
N ILE A 5 -7.83 9.93 16.40
CA ILE A 5 -9.07 10.09 15.64
C ILE A 5 -10.22 9.93 16.61
N GLU A 6 -11.10 10.91 16.65
CA GLU A 6 -12.36 10.85 17.36
C GLU A 6 -13.49 10.65 16.35
N THR A 7 -14.29 9.60 16.53
CA THR A 7 -15.47 9.38 15.71
C THR A 7 -16.65 10.23 16.20
N GLY A 8 -17.67 10.44 15.37
CA GLY A 8 -18.87 11.20 15.77
C GLY A 8 -19.67 10.60 16.94
N LYS A 9 -19.32 9.40 17.41
CA LYS A 9 -19.88 8.75 18.61
C LYS A 9 -19.02 8.94 19.86
N GLY A 10 -17.94 9.72 19.79
CA GLY A 10 -16.99 9.94 20.89
C GLY A 10 -15.97 8.81 21.10
N GLU A 11 -15.88 7.83 20.19
CA GLU A 11 -14.85 6.78 20.26
C GLU A 11 -13.52 7.37 19.80
N VAL A 12 -12.51 7.34 20.69
CA VAL A 12 -11.16 7.81 20.42
C VAL A 12 -10.26 6.63 20.08
N THR A 13 -9.56 6.72 18.96
CA THR A 13 -8.54 5.75 18.54
C THR A 13 -7.23 6.47 18.30
N ILE A 14 -6.14 5.92 18.85
CA ILE A 14 -4.77 6.36 18.56
C ILE A 14 -4.10 5.26 17.73
N THR A 15 -3.68 5.58 16.51
CA THR A 15 -2.98 4.62 15.64
C THR A 15 -2.08 5.32 14.63
N ASN A 16 -1.06 4.62 14.14
CA ASN A 16 -0.22 5.01 13.01
C ASN A 16 -0.51 4.17 11.74
N ASP A 17 -1.44 3.22 11.81
CA ASP A 17 -1.81 2.37 10.68
C ASP A 17 -2.79 3.10 9.74
N GLY A 18 -2.37 3.32 8.49
CA GLY A 18 -3.13 4.05 7.48
C GLY A 18 -4.49 3.42 7.18
N ALA A 19 -4.57 2.08 7.14
CA ALA A 19 -5.83 1.40 6.90
C ALA A 19 -6.83 1.62 8.04
N THR A 20 -6.38 1.52 9.29
CA THR A 20 -7.20 1.80 10.48
C THR A 20 -7.63 3.27 10.53
N ILE A 21 -6.75 4.21 10.17
CA ILE A 21 -7.06 5.64 10.06
C ILE A 21 -8.19 5.86 9.05
N LEU A 22 -8.04 5.33 7.83
CA LEU A 22 -9.01 5.53 6.74
C LEU A 22 -10.35 4.84 7.00
N LYS A 23 -10.37 3.69 7.69
CA LYS A 23 -11.61 3.00 8.10
C LYS A 23 -12.41 3.80 9.13
N ARG A 24 -11.74 4.56 10.01
CA ARG A 24 -12.39 5.35 11.07
C ARG A 24 -12.75 6.78 10.63
N MET A 25 -12.18 7.27 9.52
CA MET A 25 -12.52 8.58 8.95
C MET A 25 -13.91 8.58 8.30
N SER A 26 -14.71 9.60 8.60
CA SER A 26 -15.99 9.84 7.92
C SER A 26 -15.75 10.52 6.58
N VAL A 27 -15.67 9.73 5.50
CA VAL A 27 -15.43 10.23 4.13
C VAL A 27 -16.73 10.31 3.34
N ILE A 28 -17.15 11.53 2.99
CA ILE A 28 -18.39 11.77 2.25
C ILE A 28 -18.14 11.74 0.73
N HIS A 29 -17.05 12.34 0.26
CA HIS A 29 -16.77 12.51 -1.16
C HIS A 29 -16.50 11.17 -1.87
N PRO A 30 -17.19 10.84 -2.99
CA PRO A 30 -17.03 9.56 -3.69
C PRO A 30 -15.58 9.25 -4.09
N THR A 31 -14.85 10.22 -4.65
CA THR A 31 -13.43 10.03 -5.02
C THR A 31 -12.54 9.76 -3.81
N ALA A 32 -12.84 10.35 -2.65
CA ALA A 32 -12.09 10.07 -1.43
C ALA A 32 -12.46 8.68 -0.86
N LYS A 33 -13.69 8.19 -1.06
CA LYS A 33 -14.04 6.79 -0.76
C LYS A 33 -13.22 5.82 -1.62
N MET A 34 -12.93 6.15 -2.88
CA MET A 34 -12.06 5.31 -3.72
C MET A 34 -10.65 5.16 -3.11
N LEU A 35 -10.10 6.20 -2.48
CA LEU A 35 -8.81 6.10 -1.76
C LEU A 35 -8.89 5.21 -0.51
N VAL A 36 -10.03 5.25 0.20
CA VAL A 36 -10.27 4.34 1.34
C VAL A 36 -10.35 2.89 0.86
N GLU A 37 -11.07 2.62 -0.23
CA GLU A 37 -11.16 1.29 -0.81
C GLU A 37 -9.82 0.81 -1.39
N LEU A 38 -9.02 1.70 -1.99
CA LEU A 38 -7.65 1.40 -2.43
C LEU A 38 -6.77 0.95 -1.27
N SER A 39 -6.83 1.65 -0.13
CA SER A 39 -6.09 1.24 1.07
C SER A 39 -6.58 -0.10 1.63
N LYS A 40 -7.87 -0.42 1.54
CA LYS A 40 -8.41 -1.71 1.97
C LYS A 40 -8.00 -2.84 1.03
N ALA A 41 -8.01 -2.61 -0.27
CA ALA A 41 -7.51 -3.56 -1.26
C ALA A 41 -6.04 -3.89 -0.98
N GLN A 42 -5.21 -2.87 -0.71
CA GLN A 42 -3.81 -3.08 -0.31
C GLN A 42 -3.68 -3.84 1.02
N ASP A 43 -4.57 -3.62 1.99
CA ASP A 43 -4.58 -4.36 3.26
C ASP A 43 -4.91 -5.85 3.05
N ILE A 44 -5.87 -6.16 2.15
CA ILE A 44 -6.28 -7.53 1.82
C ILE A 44 -5.19 -8.26 1.02
N GLU A 45 -4.70 -7.63 -0.04
CA GLU A 45 -3.72 -8.24 -0.94
C GLU A 45 -2.33 -8.26 -0.30
N ALA A 46 -1.89 -7.11 0.22
CA ALA A 46 -0.52 -6.92 0.68
C ALA A 46 -0.28 -7.12 2.17
N GLY A 47 -1.24 -6.70 3.00
CA GLY A 47 -1.10 -6.60 4.45
C GLY A 47 -0.10 -5.54 4.93
N ASP A 48 0.51 -4.80 4.00
CA ASP A 48 1.46 -3.71 4.26
C ASP A 48 1.44 -2.64 3.16
N GLY A 49 1.98 -1.46 3.45
CA GLY A 49 2.03 -0.35 2.50
C GLY A 49 0.69 0.36 2.28
N THR A 50 -0.29 0.14 3.16
CA THR A 50 -1.62 0.77 3.14
C THR A 50 -1.55 2.30 3.14
N THR A 51 -0.59 2.86 3.88
CA THR A 51 -0.30 4.31 3.85
C THR A 51 0.38 4.72 2.54
N THR A 52 1.37 3.94 2.10
CA THR A 52 2.19 4.26 0.93
C THR A 52 1.36 4.34 -0.35
N VAL A 53 0.44 3.40 -0.57
CA VAL A 53 -0.43 3.40 -1.76
C VAL A 53 -1.29 4.67 -1.85
N VAL A 54 -1.80 5.14 -0.71
CA VAL A 54 -2.64 6.35 -0.64
C VAL A 54 -1.82 7.61 -0.90
N VAL A 55 -0.61 7.68 -0.35
CA VAL A 55 0.32 8.81 -0.58
C VAL A 55 0.75 8.88 -2.05
N ILE A 56 1.08 7.73 -2.66
CA ILE A 56 1.45 7.67 -4.08
C ILE A 56 0.26 8.10 -4.95
N ALA A 57 -0.95 7.59 -4.68
CA ALA A 57 -2.14 8.00 -5.42
C ALA A 57 -2.39 9.51 -5.33
N GLY A 58 -2.23 10.12 -4.14
CA GLY A 58 -2.33 11.56 -3.97
C GLY A 58 -1.28 12.35 -4.78
N ALA A 59 -0.02 11.90 -4.78
CA ALA A 59 1.05 12.53 -5.54
C ALA A 59 0.84 12.41 -7.07
N LEU A 60 0.33 11.27 -7.54
CA LEU A 60 -0.02 11.07 -8.96
C LEU A 60 -1.19 11.97 -9.39
N LEU A 61 -2.19 12.16 -8.52
CA LEU A 61 -3.30 13.08 -8.78
C LEU A 61 -2.85 14.54 -8.83
N ASP A 62 -1.98 14.99 -7.92
CA ASP A 62 -1.35 16.32 -7.98
C ASP A 62 -0.52 16.51 -9.27
N GLY A 63 0.19 15.47 -9.70
CA GLY A 63 0.87 15.44 -10.99
C GLY A 63 -0.10 15.56 -12.17
N ALA A 64 -1.21 14.80 -12.14
CA ALA A 64 -2.24 14.83 -13.16
C ALA A 64 -2.92 16.20 -13.26
N GLU A 65 -3.21 16.86 -12.14
CA GLU A 65 -3.77 18.21 -12.12
C GLU A 65 -2.88 19.21 -12.88
N LYS A 66 -1.56 19.14 -12.68
CA LYS A 66 -0.60 19.99 -13.41
C LYS A 66 -0.60 19.72 -14.92
N LEU A 67 -0.84 18.49 -15.34
CA LEU A 67 -0.93 18.12 -16.76
C LEU A 67 -2.26 18.57 -17.38
N LEU A 68 -3.36 18.44 -16.64
CA LEU A 68 -4.67 18.96 -17.04
C LEU A 68 -4.63 20.49 -17.22
N ASN A 69 -3.98 21.20 -16.29
CA ASN A 69 -3.79 22.66 -16.38
C ASN A 69 -2.95 23.10 -17.59
N LYS A 70 -2.14 22.19 -18.16
CA LYS A 70 -1.39 22.40 -19.41
C LYS A 70 -2.20 22.06 -20.67
N GLY A 71 -3.47 21.67 -20.52
CA GLY A 71 -4.36 21.30 -21.63
C GLY A 71 -4.19 19.87 -22.14
N ILE A 72 -3.51 18.99 -21.39
CA ILE A 72 -3.39 17.58 -21.78
C ILE A 72 -4.69 16.85 -21.44
N HIS A 73 -5.22 16.08 -22.39
CA HIS A 73 -6.47 15.35 -22.18
C HIS A 73 -6.32 14.24 -21.13
N ALA A 74 -7.33 14.08 -20.26
CA ALA A 74 -7.32 13.12 -19.16
C ALA A 74 -7.04 11.68 -19.63
N THR A 75 -7.62 11.26 -20.76
CA THR A 75 -7.38 9.94 -21.37
C THR A 75 -5.90 9.72 -21.70
N THR A 76 -5.20 10.72 -22.23
CA THR A 76 -3.78 10.62 -22.54
C THR A 76 -2.94 10.47 -21.28
N ILE A 77 -3.31 11.17 -20.21
CA ILE A 77 -2.63 11.05 -18.90
C ILE A 77 -2.84 9.64 -18.34
N SER A 78 -4.08 9.16 -18.34
CA SER A 78 -4.48 7.82 -17.89
C SER A 78 -3.72 6.70 -18.63
N GLU A 79 -3.71 6.72 -19.97
CA GLU A 79 -2.96 5.75 -20.78
C GLU A 79 -1.45 5.81 -20.51
N SER A 80 -0.91 7.02 -20.31
CA SER A 80 0.52 7.21 -20.03
C SER A 80 0.90 6.66 -18.65
N PHE A 81 0.04 6.84 -17.64
CA PHE A 81 0.23 6.26 -16.31
C PHE A 81 0.20 4.74 -16.34
N GLN A 82 -0.70 4.13 -17.13
CA GLN A 82 -0.71 2.67 -17.31
C GLN A 82 0.59 2.17 -17.93
N ARG A 83 1.09 2.83 -18.99
CA ARG A 83 2.37 2.46 -19.62
C ARG A 83 3.55 2.63 -18.67
N ALA A 84 3.59 3.74 -17.92
CA ALA A 84 4.64 4.00 -16.94
C ALA A 84 4.63 2.94 -15.82
N SER A 85 3.44 2.51 -15.40
CA SER A 85 3.28 1.47 -14.38
C SER A 85 3.85 0.12 -14.84
N LEU A 86 3.57 -0.29 -16.07
CA LEU A 86 4.11 -1.54 -16.64
C LEU A 86 5.64 -1.50 -16.76
N GLU A 87 6.22 -0.34 -17.06
CA GLU A 87 7.67 -0.21 -17.12
C GLU A 87 8.30 -0.21 -15.72
N ALA A 88 7.65 0.43 -14.75
CA ALA A 88 8.09 0.38 -13.36
C ALA A 88 8.12 -1.05 -12.81
N GLU A 89 7.15 -1.89 -13.19
CA GLU A 89 7.11 -3.32 -12.83
C GLU A 89 8.34 -4.07 -13.33
N LYS A 90 8.68 -3.93 -14.61
CA LYS A 90 9.88 -4.57 -15.19
C LYS A 90 11.17 -4.12 -14.48
N ILE A 91 11.26 -2.84 -14.14
CA ILE A 91 12.41 -2.32 -13.41
C ILE A 91 12.48 -2.95 -12.02
N LEU A 92 11.35 -3.03 -11.30
CA LEU A 92 11.28 -3.69 -9.99
C LEU A 92 11.68 -5.17 -10.06
N GLU A 93 11.23 -5.90 -11.07
CA GLU A 93 11.65 -7.29 -11.32
C GLU A 93 13.16 -7.39 -11.59
N SER A 94 13.72 -6.46 -12.36
CA SER A 94 15.15 -6.49 -12.71
C SER A 94 16.09 -6.24 -11.52
N VAL A 95 15.61 -5.54 -10.49
CA VAL A 95 16.37 -5.26 -9.27
C VAL A 95 16.00 -6.20 -8.12
N ALA A 96 14.97 -7.03 -8.28
CA ALA A 96 14.55 -7.98 -7.28
C ALA A 96 15.63 -9.04 -7.07
N SER A 97 15.92 -9.33 -5.80
CA SER A 97 16.83 -10.41 -5.43
C SER A 97 16.02 -11.62 -4.99
N PRO A 98 16.27 -12.83 -5.53
CA PRO A 98 15.56 -14.03 -5.12
C PRO A 98 15.82 -14.32 -3.64
N VAL A 99 14.77 -14.76 -2.94
CA VAL A 99 14.82 -15.12 -1.53
C VAL A 99 14.71 -16.63 -1.41
N ASP A 100 15.58 -17.22 -0.60
CA ASP A 100 15.51 -18.63 -0.27
C ASP A 100 14.54 -18.82 0.92
N LEU A 101 13.50 -19.62 0.72
CA LEU A 101 12.47 -19.90 1.73
C LEU A 101 12.95 -20.90 2.80
N GLU A 102 14.06 -21.59 2.57
CA GLU A 102 14.68 -22.49 3.55
C GLU A 102 15.67 -21.75 4.46
N ASN A 103 16.02 -20.51 4.12
CA ASN A 103 16.98 -19.71 4.88
C ASN A 103 16.30 -18.88 5.98
N ASP A 104 16.07 -19.52 7.13
CA ASP A 104 15.45 -18.89 8.30
C ASP A 104 16.13 -17.57 8.74
N GLU A 105 17.45 -17.43 8.58
CA GLU A 105 18.16 -16.20 8.94
C GLU A 105 17.81 -15.04 7.99
N GLN A 106 17.70 -15.31 6.69
CA GLN A 106 17.28 -14.33 5.69
C GLN A 106 15.84 -13.90 5.94
N LEU A 107 14.94 -14.86 6.22
CA LEU A 107 13.54 -14.56 6.47
C LEU A 107 13.32 -13.79 7.78
N ALA A 108 14.10 -14.09 8.82
CA ALA A 108 14.08 -13.34 10.07
C ALA A 108 14.48 -11.87 9.87
N LYS A 109 15.49 -11.60 9.02
CA LYS A 109 15.90 -10.22 8.66
C LYS A 109 14.79 -9.45 7.93
N ILE A 110 14.11 -10.12 7.00
CA ILE A 110 12.98 -9.53 6.26
C ILE A 110 11.84 -9.20 7.23
N ALA A 111 11.41 -10.17 8.05
CA ALA A 111 10.34 -9.98 9.02
C ALA A 111 10.65 -8.86 10.03
N THR A 112 11.89 -8.79 10.52
CA THR A 112 12.34 -7.73 11.42
C THR A 112 12.20 -6.35 10.77
N THR A 113 12.62 -6.22 9.51
CA THR A 113 12.52 -4.95 8.77
C THR A 113 11.05 -4.52 8.58
N SER A 114 10.17 -5.45 8.21
CA SER A 114 8.75 -5.15 7.98
C SER A 114 7.98 -4.80 9.26
N LEU A 115 8.34 -5.40 10.41
CA LEU A 115 7.61 -5.23 11.66
C LEU A 115 8.13 -4.10 12.54
N ASN A 116 9.35 -3.60 12.29
CA ASN A 116 9.97 -2.51 13.05
C ASN A 116 9.15 -1.21 13.06
N SER A 117 8.27 -1.01 12.08
CA SER A 117 7.42 0.18 11.98
C SER A 117 6.12 0.11 12.81
N LYS A 118 5.78 -1.07 13.35
CA LYS A 118 4.58 -1.31 14.15
C LYS A 118 4.94 -1.43 15.64
N VAL A 119 4.03 -1.02 16.52
CA VAL A 119 4.21 -0.98 18.01
C VAL A 119 4.65 -2.33 18.60
N PHE A 120 4.44 -3.44 17.88
CA PHE A 120 4.83 -4.80 18.24
C PHE A 120 6.31 -5.19 18.02
N ALA A 121 7.16 -4.26 17.59
CA ALA A 121 8.60 -4.54 17.38
C ALA A 121 9.31 -5.08 18.64
N ARG A 122 8.79 -4.79 19.84
CA ARG A 122 9.37 -5.26 21.12
C ARG A 122 9.01 -6.71 21.48
N GLU A 123 7.84 -7.20 21.11
CA GLU A 123 7.37 -8.54 21.47
C GLU A 123 7.70 -9.62 20.42
N PHE A 124 7.95 -9.24 19.17
CA PHE A 124 8.15 -10.20 18.07
C PHE A 124 9.46 -11.00 18.18
N ASN A 125 10.52 -10.40 18.75
CA ASN A 125 11.81 -11.06 18.97
C ASN A 125 11.73 -12.30 19.90
N ARG A 126 10.63 -12.49 20.62
CA ARG A 126 10.51 -13.56 21.63
C ARG A 126 9.65 -14.76 21.20
N LEU A 127 8.77 -14.63 20.19
CA LEU A 127 7.62 -15.55 20.05
C LEU A 127 7.52 -16.41 18.79
N LEU A 128 8.33 -16.25 17.74
CA LEU A 128 8.14 -17.01 16.49
C LEU A 128 9.42 -17.53 15.82
N PHE A 129 10.32 -18.14 16.59
CA PHE A 129 11.50 -18.82 16.03
C PHE A 129 11.21 -20.20 15.39
N HIS A 130 9.96 -20.69 15.29
CA HIS A 130 9.79 -22.10 14.89
C HIS A 130 8.64 -22.55 13.99
N ARG A 131 7.71 -21.73 13.47
CA ARG A 131 6.60 -22.38 12.72
C ARG A 131 5.76 -21.64 11.67
N HIS A 132 5.91 -20.33 11.42
CA HIS A 132 4.94 -19.61 10.57
C HIS A 132 5.54 -18.63 9.54
N VAL A 133 6.84 -18.72 9.30
CA VAL A 133 7.53 -17.83 8.35
C VAL A 133 7.13 -18.03 6.88
N PRO A 134 6.84 -19.26 6.37
CA PRO A 134 6.52 -19.46 4.95
C PRO A 134 5.24 -18.75 4.49
N PHE A 135 4.24 -18.63 5.37
CA PHE A 135 2.92 -18.07 5.00
C PHE A 135 2.96 -16.55 4.75
N ALA A 136 3.94 -15.85 5.30
CA ALA A 136 4.08 -14.41 5.11
C ALA A 136 4.66 -14.04 3.72
N ILE A 137 5.35 -14.99 3.07
CA ILE A 137 6.20 -14.71 1.90
C ILE A 137 5.50 -15.02 0.58
N ASP A 138 4.68 -16.08 0.50
CA ASP A 138 3.82 -16.36 -0.67
C ASP A 138 2.87 -15.20 -0.98
N SER A 139 2.46 -14.51 0.08
CA SER A 139 1.69 -13.29 -0.03
C SER A 139 2.52 -12.23 -0.81
N VAL A 140 3.82 -12.03 -0.54
CA VAL A 140 4.70 -10.97 -1.11
C VAL A 140 4.81 -10.98 -2.65
N ALA A 141 4.82 -12.15 -3.29
CA ALA A 141 5.14 -12.29 -4.72
C ALA A 141 3.97 -11.93 -5.67
N ASP A 142 2.72 -12.18 -5.28
CA ASP A 142 1.53 -11.83 -6.09
C ASP A 142 1.11 -10.34 -5.95
N LYS A 143 1.76 -9.59 -5.05
CA LYS A 143 1.30 -8.26 -4.57
C LYS A 143 1.71 -7.05 -5.40
N ILE A 144 2.67 -7.17 -6.31
CA ILE A 144 3.09 -6.03 -7.17
C ILE A 144 2.16 -5.90 -8.38
N LEU A 145 1.65 -7.01 -8.89
CA LEU A 145 0.76 -7.06 -10.06
C LEU A 145 -0.60 -6.37 -9.81
N PHE A 146 -1.09 -6.40 -8.56
CA PHE A 146 -2.39 -5.79 -8.19
C PHE A 146 -2.35 -4.28 -7.92
N PHE A 147 -1.18 -3.74 -7.51
CA PHE A 147 -0.94 -2.29 -7.34
C PHE A 147 -1.19 -1.52 -8.65
N ILE A 148 -0.92 -2.17 -9.79
CA ILE A 148 -1.05 -1.64 -11.15
C ILE A 148 -2.47 -1.83 -11.70
N LEU A 149 -3.09 -2.98 -11.41
CA LEU A 149 -4.50 -3.24 -11.76
C LEU A 149 -5.46 -2.29 -11.02
N SER A 150 -5.17 -1.95 -9.77
CA SER A 150 -5.98 -0.99 -8.99
C SER A 150 -5.86 0.44 -9.51
N LEU A 151 -4.66 0.85 -9.98
CA LEU A 151 -4.47 2.13 -10.67
C LEU A 151 -5.19 2.17 -12.02
N SER A 152 -5.25 1.05 -12.72
CA SER A 152 -6.00 0.90 -13.97
C SER A 152 -7.52 0.98 -13.75
N TYR A 153 -8.04 0.51 -12.62
CA TYR A 153 -9.44 0.69 -12.21
C TYR A 153 -9.78 2.15 -11.86
N LEU A 154 -8.90 2.85 -11.15
CA LEU A 154 -9.06 4.27 -10.82
C LEU A 154 -9.07 5.14 -12.09
N CYS A 155 -8.19 4.82 -13.04
CA CYS A 155 -8.07 5.49 -14.34
C CYS A 155 -9.21 5.20 -15.32
N ARG A 156 -10.06 4.20 -15.06
CA ARG A 156 -11.22 3.83 -15.90
C ARG A 156 -12.52 4.51 -15.46
N PHE A 157 -12.52 5.19 -14.31
CA PHE A 157 -13.64 5.92 -13.72
C PHE A 157 -13.44 7.45 -13.66
N MET A 158 -12.29 7.96 -14.12
CA MET A 158 -12.06 9.38 -14.43
C MET A 158 -12.26 9.64 -15.93
#